data_AF-G1KMF9-F1
#
_entry.id   AF-G1KMF9-F1
#
_cell.length_a   1.000
_cell.length_b   1.000
_cell.length_c   1.000
_cell.angle_alpha   90.00
_cell.angle_beta   90.00
_cell.angle_gamma   90.00
#
_symmetry.space_group_name_H-M   'P 1'
#
loop_
_entity.id
_entity.type
_entity.pdbx_description
1 polymer ?
#
loop_
_entity_poly.entity_id
_entity_poly.type
_entity_poly.pdbx_seq_one_letter_code
_entity_poly.pdbx_strand_id
1 'polypeptide(L)'
;MFRRILQRNPGRVGSQASDSDSAVSGNAVDVNNESSSEGFICPLCMKSHGSAEELFKHYEAVHESGVDASHGSELSLKRDDITLLRQEVQDLQASLKEERWYSEELKKELEKVQGQRHQVIALK
;
A
#
# COMPACT_ATOMS: atom_id res chain seq x y z
N MET A 1 23.63 1.21 -10.85
CA MET A 1 22.46 1.98 -10.35
C MET A 1 21.78 1.27 -9.17
N PHE A 2 22.51 0.76 -8.16
CA PHE A 2 21.95 -0.11 -7.11
C PHE A 2 22.30 0.37 -5.69
N ARG A 3 21.66 1.44 -5.21
CA ARG A 3 21.87 1.94 -3.82
C ARG A 3 20.61 2.37 -3.07
N ARG A 4 19.40 2.05 -3.54
CA ARG A 4 18.16 2.57 -2.93
C ARG A 4 17.28 1.56 -2.16
N ILE A 5 17.60 0.27 -2.18
CA ILE A 5 16.69 -0.77 -1.64
C ILE A 5 16.84 -0.99 -0.11
N LEU A 6 17.83 -0.40 0.56
CA LEU A 6 18.09 -0.67 1.99
C LEU A 6 17.68 0.44 2.98
N GLN A 7 16.77 1.36 2.62
CA GLN A 7 16.35 2.44 3.54
C GLN A 7 14.83 2.46 3.80
N ARG A 8 14.33 1.53 4.63
CA ARG A 8 13.30 1.79 5.65
C ARG A 8 12.86 0.51 6.37
N ASN A 9 13.36 0.31 7.58
CA ASN A 9 12.66 -0.43 8.63
C ASN A 9 13.02 0.18 9.99
N PRO A 10 12.05 0.78 10.69
CA PRO A 10 12.04 0.76 12.15
C PRO A 10 10.74 0.10 12.63
N GLY A 11 10.90 -1.00 13.35
CA GLY A 11 9.81 -1.85 13.82
C GLY A 11 8.88 -1.20 14.85
N ARG A 12 7.70 -1.79 14.99
CA ARG A 12 6.86 -1.65 16.18
C ARG A 12 6.20 -2.99 16.52
N VAL A 13 6.62 -3.49 17.68
CA VAL A 13 6.17 -4.67 18.42
C VAL A 13 4.73 -4.50 18.93
N GLY A 14 3.97 -5.61 18.97
CA GLY A 14 3.14 -5.95 20.13
C GLY A 14 1.60 -5.81 20.02
N SER A 15 0.94 -6.96 19.91
CA SER A 15 -0.11 -7.49 20.82
C SER A 15 -1.33 -6.63 21.19
N GLN A 16 -2.53 -7.07 20.81
CA GLN A 16 -3.47 -7.82 21.68
C GLN A 16 -4.77 -8.13 20.93
N ALA A 17 -5.17 -9.40 20.96
CA ALA A 17 -6.52 -9.82 20.67
C ALA A 17 -7.44 -9.35 21.82
N SER A 18 -8.61 -8.83 21.47
CA SER A 18 -9.70 -8.63 22.41
C SER A 18 -10.96 -9.17 21.76
N ASP A 19 -11.34 -10.37 22.17
CA ASP A 19 -12.67 -10.91 21.95
C ASP A 19 -13.65 -10.11 22.83
N SER A 20 -14.72 -9.61 22.24
CA SER A 20 -15.84 -9.04 22.98
C SER A 20 -17.12 -9.35 22.22
N ASP A 21 -17.68 -10.51 22.53
CA ASP A 21 -19.05 -10.87 22.20
C ASP A 21 -20.02 -9.96 22.96
N SER A 22 -20.93 -9.29 22.24
CA SER A 22 -22.20 -8.82 22.81
C SER A 22 -23.29 -8.74 21.74
N ALA A 23 -24.07 -9.81 21.73
CA ALA A 23 -25.49 -9.98 21.39
C ALA A 23 -26.21 -8.96 20.48
N VAL A 24 -26.72 -9.53 19.38
CA VAL A 24 -27.92 -9.20 18.58
C VAL A 24 -28.93 -8.24 19.23
N SER A 25 -29.31 -7.20 18.49
CA SER A 25 -30.70 -6.75 18.42
C SER A 25 -31.01 -6.27 17.01
N GLY A 26 -32.07 -6.83 16.43
CA GLY A 26 -32.33 -6.81 14.99
C GLY A 26 -32.98 -5.54 14.45
N ASN A 27 -32.75 -5.30 13.17
CA ASN A 27 -33.80 -4.96 12.20
C ASN A 27 -33.28 -5.30 10.80
N ALA A 28 -33.92 -6.25 10.14
CA ALA A 28 -33.72 -6.50 8.72
C ALA A 28 -34.37 -5.35 7.94
N VAL A 29 -33.55 -4.51 7.32
CA VAL A 29 -33.97 -3.64 6.23
C VAL A 29 -33.08 -3.88 5.02
N ASP A 30 -33.75 -4.45 4.02
CA ASP A 30 -33.48 -4.52 2.59
C ASP A 30 -32.11 -4.03 2.07
N VAL A 31 -31.36 -4.97 1.48
CA VAL A 31 -30.09 -4.73 0.79
C VAL A 31 -30.38 -4.22 -0.61
N ASN A 32 -30.60 -2.91 -0.80
CA ASN A 32 -30.51 -2.30 -2.13
C ASN A 32 -30.47 -0.76 -2.10
N ASN A 33 -29.30 -0.15 -1.86
CA ASN A 33 -28.84 1.07 -2.56
C ASN A 33 -27.43 1.45 -2.04
N GLU A 34 -26.44 1.32 -2.91
CA GLU A 34 -25.02 1.67 -2.73
C GLU A 34 -24.85 3.21 -2.59
N SER A 35 -25.27 3.79 -1.47
CA SER A 35 -24.95 5.18 -1.10
C SER A 35 -25.03 5.46 0.41
N SER A 36 -25.08 4.44 1.26
CA SER A 36 -25.02 4.60 2.71
C SER A 36 -23.59 4.51 3.21
N SER A 37 -22.75 5.50 2.88
CA SER A 37 -21.66 5.86 3.78
C SER A 37 -22.29 6.55 4.99
N GLU A 38 -22.94 5.78 5.86
CA GLU A 38 -23.28 6.23 7.21
C GLU A 38 -21.94 6.55 7.90
N GLY A 39 -21.69 7.86 7.98
CA GLY A 39 -20.36 8.45 8.02
C GLY A 39 -19.62 8.24 9.32
N PHE A 40 -18.35 7.83 9.22
CA PHE A 40 -17.43 7.94 10.34
C PHE A 40 -17.17 9.42 10.63
N ILE A 41 -17.63 9.89 11.79
CA ILE A 41 -17.37 11.27 12.22
C ILE A 41 -15.90 11.41 12.58
N CYS A 42 -15.21 12.34 11.93
CA CYS A 42 -13.84 12.70 12.27
C CYS A 42 -13.76 13.13 13.74
N PRO A 43 -12.93 12.47 14.59
CA PRO A 43 -12.84 12.78 16.02
C PRO A 43 -12.25 14.19 16.29
N LEU A 44 -11.60 14.81 15.30
CA LEU A 44 -11.15 16.21 15.39
C LEU A 44 -12.34 17.17 15.21
N CYS A 45 -13.21 16.91 14.23
CA CYS A 45 -14.37 17.77 13.97
C CYS A 45 -15.38 17.67 15.12
N MET A 46 -15.58 16.47 15.67
CA MET A 46 -16.44 16.26 16.84
C MET A 46 -15.92 16.92 18.13
N LYS A 47 -14.60 17.18 18.23
CA LYS A 47 -14.02 17.91 19.35
C LYS A 47 -14.20 19.41 19.22
N SER A 48 -14.15 19.92 17.99
CA SER A 48 -14.23 21.36 17.71
C SER A 48 -15.66 21.88 17.60
N HIS A 49 -16.59 21.03 17.13
CA HIS A 49 -18.01 21.35 16.97
C HIS A 49 -18.82 20.46 17.91
N GLY A 50 -19.42 21.07 18.93
CA GLY A 50 -20.09 20.34 20.01
C GLY A 50 -21.53 19.94 19.69
N SER A 51 -22.11 20.51 18.63
CA SER A 51 -23.46 20.20 18.18
C SER A 51 -23.46 19.55 16.80
N ALA A 52 -24.45 18.68 16.57
CA ALA A 52 -24.65 18.05 15.26
C ALA A 52 -24.86 19.08 14.14
N GLU A 53 -25.52 20.20 14.45
CA GLU A 53 -25.79 21.25 13.46
C GLU A 53 -24.55 22.06 13.10
N GLU A 54 -23.65 22.35 14.04
CA GLU A 54 -22.36 22.99 13.75
C GLU A 54 -21.44 22.05 12.97
N LEU A 55 -21.42 20.77 13.35
CA LEU A 55 -20.63 19.76 12.66
C LEU A 55 -21.11 19.57 11.22
N PHE A 56 -22.43 19.59 11.00
CA PHE A 56 -23.04 19.53 9.68
C PHE A 56 -22.65 20.75 8.82
N LYS A 57 -22.83 21.97 9.34
CA LYS A 57 -22.42 23.20 8.63
C LYS A 57 -20.93 23.22 8.30
N HIS A 58 -20.09 22.74 9.21
CA HIS A 58 -18.66 22.60 8.97
C HIS A 58 -18.36 21.56 7.89
N TYR A 59 -19.05 20.42 7.91
CA TYR A 59 -18.90 19.37 6.90
C TYR A 59 -19.28 19.89 5.51
N GLU A 60 -20.43 20.54 5.36
CA GLU A 60 -20.84 21.13 4.06
C GLU A 60 -19.79 22.16 3.57
N ALA A 61 -19.33 23.04 4.47
CA ALA A 61 -18.41 24.12 4.11
C ALA A 61 -16.98 23.65 3.79
N VAL A 62 -16.49 22.59 4.44
CA VAL A 62 -15.07 22.18 4.39
C VAL A 62 -14.86 20.84 3.68
N HIS A 63 -15.84 19.93 3.76
CA HIS A 63 -15.71 18.57 3.27
C HIS A 63 -16.63 18.26 2.07
N GLU A 64 -17.82 18.86 1.97
CA GLU A 64 -18.70 18.69 0.80
C GLU A 64 -18.26 19.55 -0.39
N SER A 65 -17.64 20.72 -0.16
CA SER A 65 -16.92 21.42 -1.23
C SER A 65 -15.79 20.57 -1.87
N GLY A 66 -15.40 19.48 -1.19
CA GLY A 66 -14.46 18.49 -1.67
C GLY A 66 -15.02 17.48 -2.67
N VAL A 67 -16.33 17.30 -2.85
CA VAL A 67 -16.81 16.33 -3.86
C VAL A 67 -16.62 16.83 -5.30
N ASP A 68 -16.55 18.15 -5.55
CA ASP A 68 -16.39 18.68 -6.91
C ASP A 68 -15.39 19.85 -7.10
N ALA A 69 -14.98 20.59 -6.07
CA ALA A 69 -14.20 21.84 -6.28
C ALA A 69 -12.71 21.78 -5.88
N SER A 70 -12.29 20.80 -5.06
CA SER A 70 -10.87 20.63 -4.69
C SER A 70 -10.18 19.46 -5.40
N HIS A 71 -10.95 18.65 -6.13
CA HIS A 71 -10.44 17.46 -6.83
C HIS A 71 -9.77 17.76 -8.18
N GLY A 72 -9.98 18.93 -8.80
CA GLY A 72 -9.40 19.20 -10.12
C GLY A 72 -7.87 19.20 -10.17
N SER A 73 -7.21 19.75 -9.15
CA SER A 73 -5.74 19.83 -9.09
C SER A 73 -5.11 18.59 -8.42
N GLU A 74 -5.74 18.06 -7.37
CA GLU A 74 -5.23 16.88 -6.64
C GLU A 74 -5.44 15.57 -7.41
N LEU A 75 -6.52 15.44 -8.20
CA LEU A 75 -6.70 14.27 -9.07
C LEU A 75 -5.69 14.25 -10.22
N SER A 76 -5.27 15.42 -10.72
CA SER A 76 -4.23 15.49 -11.75
C SER A 76 -2.87 15.05 -11.18
N LEU A 77 -2.50 15.54 -9.99
CA LEU A 77 -1.27 15.11 -9.30
C LEU A 77 -1.30 13.61 -8.97
N LYS A 78 -2.42 13.10 -8.43
CA LYS A 78 -2.60 11.66 -8.17
C LYS A 78 -2.58 10.82 -9.45
N ARG A 79 -3.10 11.35 -10.57
CA ARG A 79 -3.04 10.67 -11.87
C ARG A 79 -1.60 10.56 -12.36
N ASP A 80 -0.83 11.62 -12.23
CA ASP A 80 0.59 11.64 -12.59
C ASP A 80 1.39 10.67 -11.69
N ASP A 81 1.14 10.68 -10.38
CA ASP A 81 1.73 9.73 -9.44
C ASP A 81 1.38 8.27 -9.81
N ILE A 82 0.14 7.99 -10.20
CA ILE A 82 -0.26 6.65 -10.67
C ILE A 82 0.51 6.26 -11.94
N THR A 83 0.75 7.18 -12.87
CA THR A 83 1.56 6.89 -14.06
C THR A 83 3.03 6.63 -13.72
N LEU A 84 3.61 7.41 -12.81
CA LEU A 84 4.97 7.23 -12.33
C LEU A 84 5.15 5.89 -11.61
N LEU A 85 4.22 5.54 -10.72
CA LEU A 85 4.23 4.25 -10.03
C LEU A 85 4.12 3.07 -11.00
N ARG A 86 3.29 3.20 -12.05
CA ARG A 86 3.20 2.17 -13.10
C ARG A 86 4.52 2.01 -13.85
N GLN A 87 5.20 3.12 -14.16
CA GLN A 87 6.52 3.08 -14.79
C GLN A 87 7.55 2.42 -13.86
N GLU A 88 7.57 2.79 -12.58
CA GLU A 88 8.48 2.19 -11.59
C GLU A 88 8.24 0.68 -11.46
N VAL A 89 6.99 0.23 -11.44
CA VAL A 89 6.66 -1.21 -11.45
C VAL A 89 7.21 -1.90 -12.70
N GLN A 90 7.09 -1.30 -13.87
CA GLN A 90 7.65 -1.86 -15.10
C GLN A 90 9.18 -1.93 -15.07
N ASP A 91 9.85 -0.87 -14.61
CA ASP A 91 11.30 -0.80 -14.50
C ASP A 91 11.84 -1.81 -13.47
N LEU A 92 11.12 -1.99 -12.36
CA LEU A 92 11.44 -2.99 -11.34
C LEU A 92 11.24 -4.41 -11.88
N GLN A 93 10.19 -4.67 -12.66
CA GLN A 93 9.99 -5.96 -13.31
C GLN A 93 11.11 -6.29 -14.31
N ALA A 94 11.56 -5.30 -15.09
CA ALA A 94 12.69 -5.45 -15.98
C ALA A 94 13.98 -5.75 -15.20
N SER A 95 14.27 -4.97 -14.17
CA SER A 95 15.43 -5.15 -13.30
C SER A 95 15.44 -6.54 -12.63
N LEU A 96 14.29 -7.00 -12.14
CA LEU A 96 14.14 -8.34 -11.55
C LEU A 96 14.44 -9.45 -12.56
N LYS A 97 13.98 -9.29 -13.81
CA LYS A 97 14.24 -10.25 -14.88
C LYS A 97 15.72 -10.33 -15.20
N GLU A 98 16.40 -9.18 -15.28
CA GLU A 98 17.85 -9.12 -15.48
C GLU A 98 18.61 -9.77 -14.33
N GLU A 99 18.26 -9.46 -13.08
CA GLU A 99 18.91 -10.04 -11.90
C GLU A 99 18.74 -11.57 -11.84
N ARG A 100 17.57 -12.09 -12.20
CA ARG A 100 17.35 -13.54 -12.34
C ARG A 100 18.25 -14.14 -13.42
N TRP A 101 18.33 -13.50 -14.59
CA TRP A 101 19.20 -13.96 -15.68
C TRP A 101 20.68 -13.96 -15.27
N TYR A 102 21.16 -12.89 -14.63
CA TYR A 102 22.53 -12.81 -14.13
C TYR A 102 22.82 -13.89 -13.08
N SER A 103 21.86 -14.17 -12.20
CA SER A 103 21.98 -15.22 -11.19
C SER A 103 22.10 -16.60 -11.82
N GLU A 104 21.32 -16.88 -12.86
CA GLU A 104 21.40 -18.14 -13.61
C GLU A 104 22.75 -18.28 -14.34
N GLU A 105 23.23 -17.22 -14.96
CA GLU A 105 24.52 -17.25 -15.67
C GLU A 105 25.69 -17.41 -14.71
N LEU A 106 25.66 -16.72 -13.56
CA LEU A 106 26.66 -16.89 -12.51
C LEU A 106 26.67 -18.31 -11.96
N LYS A 107 25.49 -18.93 -11.79
CA LYS A 107 25.39 -20.32 -11.36
C LYS A 107 26.09 -21.29 -12.33
N LYS A 108 25.91 -21.10 -13.64
CA LYS A 108 26.58 -21.92 -14.66
C LYS A 108 28.11 -21.80 -14.58
N GLU A 109 28.62 -20.58 -14.46
CA GLU A 109 30.07 -20.37 -14.34
C GLU A 109 30.62 -20.95 -13.02
N LEU A 110 29.85 -20.91 -11.93
CA LEU A 110 30.22 -21.56 -10.67
C LEU A 110 30.29 -23.08 -10.82
N GLU A 111 29.28 -23.71 -11.43
CA GLU A 111 29.26 -25.16 -11.69
C GLU A 111 30.43 -25.59 -12.57
N LYS A 112 30.76 -24.81 -13.60
CA LYS A 112 31.91 -25.04 -14.48
C LYS A 112 33.24 -24.97 -13.72
N VAL A 113 33.47 -23.92 -12.93
CA VAL A 113 34.68 -23.79 -12.11
C VAL A 113 34.78 -24.92 -11.08
N GLN A 114 33.66 -25.29 -10.46
CA GLN A 114 33.61 -26.41 -9.52
C GLN A 114 33.91 -27.74 -10.22
N GLY A 115 33.41 -27.98 -11.43
CA GLY A 115 33.73 -29.16 -12.23
C GLY A 115 35.22 -29.25 -12.57
N GLN A 116 35.81 -28.14 -13.02
CA GLN A 116 37.25 -28.04 -13.29
C GLN A 116 38.07 -28.32 -12.02
N ARG A 117 37.67 -27.76 -10.88
CA ARG A 117 38.33 -28.01 -9.59
C ARG A 117 38.32 -29.49 -9.23
N HIS A 118 37.17 -30.18 -9.37
CA HIS A 118 37.09 -31.61 -9.09
C HIS A 118 37.98 -32.44 -10.01
N GLN A 119 38.04 -32.11 -11.31
CA GLN A 119 38.93 -32.78 -12.25
C GLN A 119 40.41 -32.62 -11.87
N VAL A 120 40.83 -31.41 -11.48
CA VAL A 120 42.22 -31.15 -11.05
C VAL A 120 42.56 -31.91 -9.76
N ILE A 121 41.62 -32.02 -8.83
CA ILE A 121 41.81 -32.81 -7.60
C ILE A 121 41.89 -34.30 -7.92
N ALA A 122 41.06 -34.82 -8.83
CA ALA A 122 41.05 -36.24 -9.20
C ALA A 122 42.30 -36.70 -9.97
N LEU A 123 43.05 -35.76 -10.56
CA LEU A 123 44.30 -36.03 -11.29
C LEU A 123 45.56 -35.95 -10.41
N LYS A 124 45.41 -35.64 -9.11
CA LYS A 124 46.48 -35.59 -8.11
C LYS A 124 46.41 -36.82 -7.20
#